data_AF-A0A853I9I9-F1
#
_entry.id   AF-A0A853I9I9-F1
#
_cell.length_a   1.000
_cell.length_b   1.000
_cell.length_c   1.000
_cell.angle_alpha   90.00
_cell.angle_beta   90.00
_cell.angle_gamma   90.00
#
_symmetry.space_group_name_H-M   'P 1'
#
loop_
_entity.id
_entity.type
_entity.pdbx_description
1 polymer ?
#
loop_
_entity_poly.entity_id
_entity_poly.type
_entity_poly.pdbx_seq_one_letter_code
_entity_poly.pdbx_strand_id
1 'polypeptide(L)'
;NYHEEAQFAKTQIAQTAKLQHCTPQSIHDSLLQAASLGLTLNHQKKLCYLTTRYNKELLALECKLDITYHGLYTLALETGVVQFVVAERVFESDIQNGGFEYLGPLLPPKHQTKNPFLSDKEKGNCIGVYCVAKLATNDYMTTFMTQAELNACAQQNGFNNSVWSGPFRGEMEKKACIKRAFKLWPKYQDKSGRFSNAVELMNRDIDTINP
;
A
#
# COMPACT_ATOMS: atom_id res chain seq x y z
N ASN A 1 -15.34 -14.68 -12.94
CA ASN A 1 -15.31 -15.95 -13.69
C ASN A 1 -14.30 -16.87 -13.00
N TYR A 2 -14.74 -17.92 -12.28
CA TYR A 2 -13.83 -18.79 -11.50
C TYR A 2 -12.76 -19.48 -12.35
N HIS A 3 -13.09 -19.80 -13.61
CA HIS A 3 -12.16 -20.45 -14.52
C HIS A 3 -10.97 -19.54 -14.86
N GLU A 4 -11.21 -18.24 -15.08
CA GLU A 4 -10.14 -17.26 -15.34
C GLU A 4 -9.20 -17.11 -14.15
N GLU A 5 -9.74 -16.99 -12.93
CA GLU A 5 -8.92 -16.87 -11.72
C GLU A 5 -8.06 -18.11 -11.47
N ALA A 6 -8.59 -19.31 -11.75
CA ALA A 6 -7.81 -20.55 -11.68
C ALA A 6 -6.65 -20.55 -12.68
N GLN A 7 -6.84 -20.02 -13.90
CA GLN A 7 -5.76 -19.88 -14.87
C GLN A 7 -4.71 -18.86 -14.41
N PHE A 8 -5.12 -17.70 -13.87
CA PHE A 8 -4.18 -16.71 -13.34
C PHE A 8 -3.33 -17.28 -12.19
N ALA A 9 -3.95 -18.00 -11.25
CA ALA A 9 -3.25 -18.70 -10.17
C ALA A 9 -2.24 -19.72 -10.71
N LYS A 10 -2.68 -20.59 -11.64
CA LYS A 10 -1.82 -21.60 -12.27
C LYS A 10 -0.63 -20.96 -12.97
N THR A 11 -0.85 -19.89 -13.72
CA THR A 11 0.21 -19.14 -14.40
C THR A 11 1.22 -18.55 -13.40
N GLN A 12 0.78 -17.90 -12.32
CA GLN A 12 1.67 -17.33 -11.32
C GLN A 12 2.54 -18.39 -10.63
N ILE A 13 1.94 -19.53 -10.25
CA ILE A 13 2.67 -20.64 -9.63
C ILE A 13 3.67 -21.26 -10.62
N ALA A 14 3.26 -21.47 -11.87
CA ALA A 14 4.14 -22.03 -12.91
C ALA A 14 5.33 -21.12 -13.22
N GLN A 15 5.13 -19.79 -13.24
CA GLN A 15 6.20 -18.83 -13.57
C GLN A 15 7.16 -18.53 -12.41
N THR A 16 6.78 -18.85 -11.17
CA THR A 16 7.60 -18.54 -9.99
C THR A 16 8.10 -19.83 -9.35
N ALA A 17 9.35 -20.22 -9.63
CA ALA A 17 9.92 -21.48 -9.14
C ALA A 17 9.76 -21.67 -7.62
N LYS A 18 9.88 -20.61 -6.81
CA LYS A 18 9.69 -20.71 -5.35
C LYS A 18 8.27 -21.07 -4.93
N LEU A 19 7.23 -20.62 -5.67
CA LEU A 19 5.84 -20.94 -5.36
C LEU A 19 5.54 -22.44 -5.55
N GLN A 20 6.25 -23.10 -6.45
CA GLN A 20 6.11 -24.55 -6.68
C GLN A 20 6.64 -25.39 -5.51
N HIS A 21 7.49 -24.80 -4.67
CA HIS A 21 8.06 -25.44 -3.48
C HIS A 21 7.31 -25.05 -2.20
N CYS A 22 6.25 -24.25 -2.29
CA CYS A 22 5.43 -23.91 -1.14
C CYS A 22 4.57 -25.09 -0.69
N THR A 23 4.23 -25.15 0.60
CA THR A 23 3.33 -26.18 1.10
C THR A 23 1.96 -26.11 0.39
N PRO A 24 1.34 -27.23 -0.01
CA PRO A 24 0.04 -27.21 -0.68
C PRO A 24 -1.04 -26.47 0.11
N GLN A 25 -1.00 -26.60 1.44
CA GLN A 25 -1.91 -25.91 2.36
C GLN A 25 -1.79 -24.39 2.25
N SER A 26 -0.57 -23.84 2.27
CA SER A 26 -0.36 -22.38 2.18
C SER A 26 -0.82 -21.79 0.83
N ILE A 27 -0.68 -22.55 -0.26
CA ILE A 27 -1.20 -22.16 -1.58
C ILE A 27 -2.73 -22.11 -1.52
N HIS A 28 -3.35 -23.19 -1.03
CA HIS A 28 -4.80 -23.27 -0.88
C HIS A 28 -5.35 -22.11 -0.04
N ASP A 29 -4.74 -21.84 1.11
CA ASP A 29 -5.19 -20.79 2.02
C ASP A 29 -5.02 -19.39 1.41
N SER A 30 -3.95 -19.15 0.64
CA SER A 30 -3.74 -17.90 -0.08
C SER A 30 -4.79 -17.69 -1.19
N LEU A 31 -5.19 -18.75 -1.88
CA LEU A 31 -6.25 -18.70 -2.89
C LEU A 31 -7.62 -18.44 -2.25
N LEU A 32 -7.91 -19.09 -1.13
CA LEU A 32 -9.14 -18.82 -0.37
C LEU A 32 -9.20 -17.39 0.15
N GLN A 33 -8.08 -16.85 0.65
CA GLN A 33 -8.00 -15.44 1.05
C GLN A 33 -8.32 -14.51 -0.13
N ALA A 34 -7.72 -14.73 -1.30
CA ALA A 34 -7.97 -13.90 -2.48
C ALA A 34 -9.47 -13.94 -2.87
N ALA A 35 -10.06 -15.13 -2.88
CA ALA A 35 -11.48 -15.33 -3.17
C ALA A 35 -12.38 -14.64 -2.13
N SER A 36 -12.08 -14.78 -0.83
CA SER A 36 -12.85 -14.15 0.25
C SER A 36 -12.83 -12.61 0.18
N LEU A 37 -11.72 -12.04 -0.28
CA LEU A 37 -11.59 -10.61 -0.50
C LEU A 37 -12.16 -10.15 -1.85
N GLY A 38 -12.57 -11.07 -2.72
CA GLY A 38 -13.00 -10.76 -4.08
C GLY A 38 -11.89 -10.12 -4.94
N LEU A 39 -10.64 -10.43 -4.66
CA LEU A 39 -9.49 -9.91 -5.41
C LEU A 39 -9.08 -10.88 -6.52
N THR A 40 -8.70 -10.32 -7.65
CA THR A 40 -8.22 -11.07 -8.82
C THR A 40 -6.70 -11.25 -8.79
N LEU A 41 -6.25 -12.44 -9.18
CA LEU A 41 -4.83 -12.75 -9.41
C LEU A 41 -4.36 -12.33 -10.81
N ASN A 42 -5.20 -11.65 -11.59
CA ASN A 42 -4.83 -11.10 -12.89
C ASN A 42 -3.68 -10.09 -12.74
N HIS A 43 -2.53 -10.44 -13.31
CA HIS A 43 -1.31 -9.64 -13.27
C HIS A 43 -1.50 -8.22 -13.85
N GLN A 44 -2.38 -8.04 -14.83
CA GLN A 44 -2.62 -6.72 -15.44
C GLN A 44 -3.35 -5.76 -14.49
N LYS A 45 -4.24 -6.29 -13.63
CA LYS A 45 -5.01 -5.48 -12.66
C LYS A 45 -4.20 -5.12 -11.42
N LYS A 46 -3.12 -5.88 -11.13
CA LYS A 46 -2.18 -5.59 -10.03
C LYS A 46 -2.84 -5.42 -8.66
N LEU A 47 -3.93 -6.13 -8.37
CA LEU A 47 -4.65 -6.02 -7.09
C LEU A 47 -4.00 -6.85 -5.98
N CYS A 48 -3.57 -8.07 -6.30
CA CYS A 48 -2.83 -8.93 -5.39
C CYS A 48 -1.94 -9.92 -6.16
N TYR A 49 -1.00 -10.53 -5.45
CA TYR A 49 -0.10 -11.55 -6.00
C TYR A 49 0.11 -12.68 -4.99
N LEU A 50 0.38 -13.87 -5.50
CA LEU A 50 0.98 -14.93 -4.70
C LEU A 50 2.49 -14.67 -4.57
N THR A 51 2.99 -14.67 -3.34
CA THR A 51 4.43 -14.57 -3.06
C THR A 51 4.86 -15.66 -2.10
N THR A 52 6.16 -15.78 -1.89
CA THR A 52 6.73 -16.79 -1.00
C THR A 52 7.32 -16.14 0.24
N ARG A 53 7.15 -16.77 1.40
CA ARG A 53 7.87 -16.47 2.62
C ARG A 53 8.46 -17.76 3.19
N TYR A 54 9.68 -17.69 3.71
CA TYR A 54 10.28 -18.83 4.38
C TYR A 54 9.86 -18.81 5.85
N ASN A 55 9.18 -19.86 6.29
CA ASN A 55 8.81 -20.06 7.68
C ASN A 55 9.95 -20.81 8.37
N LYS A 56 10.63 -20.15 9.31
CA LYS A 56 11.76 -20.72 10.04
C LYS A 56 11.32 -21.82 11.02
N GLU A 57 10.12 -21.74 11.58
CA GLU A 57 9.60 -22.71 12.54
C GLU A 57 9.22 -24.02 11.85
N LEU A 58 8.57 -23.91 10.69
CA LEU A 58 8.17 -25.06 9.87
C LEU A 58 9.28 -25.54 8.92
N LEU A 59 10.39 -24.81 8.84
CA LEU A 59 11.49 -25.03 7.89
C LEU A 59 11.02 -25.25 6.44
N ALA A 60 9.99 -24.49 6.05
CA ALA A 60 9.29 -24.65 4.79
C ALA A 60 9.03 -23.31 4.10
N LEU A 61 8.91 -23.33 2.77
CA LEU A 61 8.37 -22.19 2.04
C LEU A 61 6.84 -22.21 2.14
N GLU A 62 6.27 -21.06 2.45
CA GLU A 62 4.83 -20.85 2.47
C GLU A 62 4.44 -19.83 1.40
N CYS A 63 3.35 -20.14 0.71
CA CYS A 63 2.69 -19.22 -0.20
C CYS A 63 1.89 -18.21 0.62
N LYS A 64 1.90 -16.97 0.15
CA LYS A 64 1.22 -15.85 0.79
C LYS A 64 0.50 -15.00 -0.23
N LEU A 65 -0.67 -14.52 0.15
CA LEU A 65 -1.35 -13.47 -0.61
C LEU A 65 -0.79 -12.09 -0.22
N ASP A 66 -0.03 -11.48 -1.11
CA ASP A 66 0.38 -10.08 -0.96
C ASP A 66 -0.64 -9.18 -1.67
N ILE A 67 -1.38 -8.40 -0.87
CA ILE A 67 -2.34 -7.41 -1.37
C ILE A 67 -1.58 -6.13 -1.69
N THR A 68 -1.75 -5.60 -2.90
CA THR A 68 -1.07 -4.37 -3.29
C THR A 68 -1.77 -3.16 -2.70
N TYR A 69 -1.10 -2.01 -2.71
CA TYR A 69 -1.75 -0.74 -2.34
C TYR A 69 -2.96 -0.45 -3.26
N HIS A 70 -2.90 -0.88 -4.53
CA HIS A 70 -4.01 -0.72 -5.48
C HIS A 70 -5.16 -1.67 -5.14
N GLY A 71 -4.87 -2.90 -4.71
CA GLY A 71 -5.86 -3.82 -4.15
C GLY A 71 -6.56 -3.24 -2.93
N LEU A 72 -5.81 -2.72 -1.96
CA LEU A 72 -6.36 -2.07 -0.76
C LEU A 72 -7.19 -0.83 -1.10
N TYR A 73 -6.69 0.01 -2.01
CA TYR A 73 -7.42 1.19 -2.48
C TYR A 73 -8.73 0.81 -3.16
N THR A 74 -8.69 -0.20 -4.04
CA THR A 74 -9.89 -0.70 -4.74
C THR A 74 -10.91 -1.24 -3.74
N LEU A 75 -10.48 -2.04 -2.76
CA LEU A 75 -11.35 -2.51 -1.69
C LEU A 75 -11.94 -1.35 -0.88
N ALA A 76 -11.15 -0.35 -0.52
CA ALA A 76 -11.64 0.80 0.23
C ALA A 76 -12.71 1.60 -0.52
N LEU A 77 -12.57 1.73 -1.85
CA LEU A 77 -13.58 2.34 -2.72
C LEU A 77 -14.84 1.46 -2.83
N GLU A 78 -14.69 0.19 -3.16
CA GLU A 78 -15.81 -0.75 -3.37
C GLU A 78 -16.64 -0.96 -2.10
N THR A 79 -15.99 -0.97 -0.94
CA THR A 79 -16.66 -1.13 0.37
C THR A 79 -17.24 0.18 0.90
N GLY A 80 -16.99 1.31 0.23
CA GLY A 80 -17.48 2.61 0.66
C GLY A 80 -16.78 3.17 1.91
N VAL A 81 -15.57 2.70 2.23
CA VAL A 81 -14.78 3.28 3.32
C VAL A 81 -14.28 4.68 2.93
N VAL A 82 -13.83 4.83 1.68
CA VAL A 82 -13.37 6.11 1.12
C VAL A 82 -14.05 6.39 -0.22
N GLN A 83 -14.18 7.66 -0.57
CA GLN A 83 -14.57 8.13 -1.90
C GLN A 83 -13.33 8.32 -2.79
N PHE A 84 -12.23 8.80 -2.22
CA PHE A 84 -10.95 8.94 -2.89
C PHE A 84 -9.81 9.08 -1.89
N VAL A 85 -8.58 8.90 -2.38
CA VAL A 85 -7.35 9.04 -1.62
C VAL A 85 -6.33 9.79 -2.48
N VAL A 86 -5.71 10.82 -1.92
CA VAL A 86 -4.66 11.60 -2.58
C VAL A 86 -3.46 11.67 -1.67
N ALA A 87 -2.26 11.51 -2.21
CA ALA A 87 -1.03 11.72 -1.46
C ALA A 87 -0.07 12.62 -2.22
N GLU A 88 0.51 13.60 -1.52
CA GLU A 88 1.42 14.57 -2.09
C GLU A 88 2.67 14.74 -1.24
N ARG A 89 3.78 15.00 -1.94
CA ARG A 89 5.06 15.36 -1.32
C ARG A 89 5.07 16.84 -1.01
N VAL A 90 5.70 17.21 0.09
CA VAL A 90 5.91 18.59 0.52
C VAL A 90 7.41 18.86 0.50
N PHE A 91 7.82 19.93 -0.16
CA PHE A 91 9.21 20.31 -0.31
C PHE A 91 9.56 21.55 0.51
N GLU A 92 10.86 21.80 0.71
CA GLU A 92 11.37 23.00 1.36
C GLU A 92 10.80 24.29 0.76
N SER A 93 10.73 24.37 -0.57
CA SER A 93 10.16 25.53 -1.26
C SER A 93 8.70 25.79 -0.91
N ASP A 94 7.88 24.75 -0.68
CA ASP A 94 6.47 24.87 -0.27
C ASP A 94 6.33 25.43 1.15
N ILE A 95 7.33 25.24 2.00
CA ILE A 95 7.38 25.83 3.34
C ILE A 95 7.85 27.28 3.24
N GLN A 96 8.95 27.52 2.52
CA GLN A 96 9.58 28.84 2.40
C GLN A 96 8.67 29.87 1.74
N ASN A 97 7.83 29.44 0.80
CA ASN A 97 6.88 30.32 0.12
C ASN A 97 5.53 30.46 0.85
N GLY A 98 5.36 29.82 2.02
CA GLY A 98 4.11 29.80 2.78
C GLY A 98 2.97 29.01 2.11
N GLY A 99 3.31 28.13 1.15
CA GLY A 99 2.37 27.37 0.34
C GLY A 99 1.83 26.12 1.03
N PHE A 100 2.41 25.69 2.14
CA PHE A 100 1.94 24.53 2.89
C PHE A 100 1.55 24.86 4.34
N GLU A 101 0.34 24.44 4.74
CA GLU A 101 -0.19 24.55 6.09
C GLU A 101 -0.92 23.26 6.48
N TYR A 102 -0.47 22.60 7.56
CA TYR A 102 -1.16 21.45 8.12
C TYR A 102 -2.30 21.90 9.04
N LEU A 103 -3.52 21.43 8.75
CA LEU A 103 -4.75 21.84 9.45
C LEU A 103 -5.24 20.79 10.48
N GLY A 104 -4.39 19.83 10.83
CA GLY A 104 -4.77 18.73 11.71
C GLY A 104 -5.29 17.49 10.95
N PRO A 105 -5.60 16.41 11.69
CA PRO A 105 -5.85 15.10 11.10
C PRO A 105 -7.21 14.96 10.43
N LEU A 106 -8.14 15.90 10.66
CA LEU A 106 -9.52 15.82 10.14
C LEU A 106 -9.80 16.81 9.00
N LEU A 107 -8.78 17.55 8.56
CA LEU A 107 -8.89 18.55 7.50
C LEU A 107 -7.81 18.32 6.45
N PRO A 108 -8.13 18.53 5.15
CA PRO A 108 -7.11 18.53 4.11
C PRO A 108 -6.13 19.69 4.36
N PRO A 109 -4.80 19.48 4.22
CA PRO A 109 -3.82 20.56 4.31
C PRO A 109 -4.07 21.62 3.24
N LYS A 110 -3.71 22.87 3.51
CA LYS A 110 -3.55 23.84 2.42
C LYS A 110 -2.21 23.55 1.76
N HIS A 111 -2.23 23.22 0.47
CA HIS A 111 -1.03 22.99 -0.31
C HIS A 111 -1.14 23.70 -1.66
N GLN A 112 -0.45 24.82 -1.79
CA GLN A 112 -0.43 25.67 -2.97
C GLN A 112 0.98 25.73 -3.53
N THR A 113 1.13 25.31 -4.79
CA THR A 113 2.39 25.43 -5.51
C THR A 113 2.28 26.53 -6.57
N LYS A 114 3.27 27.42 -6.63
CA LYS A 114 3.30 28.48 -7.66
C LYS A 114 3.57 27.91 -9.05
N ASN A 115 4.31 26.81 -9.15
CA ASN A 115 4.61 26.15 -10.41
C ASN A 115 4.76 24.63 -10.19
N PRO A 116 3.77 23.82 -10.63
CA PRO A 116 3.81 22.37 -10.42
C PRO A 116 4.92 21.68 -11.24
N PHE A 117 5.41 22.33 -12.30
CA PHE A 117 6.40 21.78 -13.24
C PHE A 117 7.85 21.93 -12.77
N LEU A 118 8.10 22.54 -11.60
CA LEU A 118 9.44 22.58 -11.02
C LEU A 118 9.95 21.17 -10.75
N SER A 119 11.20 20.92 -11.10
CA SER A 119 11.92 19.69 -10.77
C SER A 119 12.14 19.57 -9.26
N ASP A 120 12.34 18.35 -8.76
CA ASP A 120 12.66 18.12 -7.35
C ASP A 120 13.90 18.93 -6.91
N LYS A 121 14.89 19.11 -7.80
CA LYS A 121 16.08 19.92 -7.52
C LYS A 121 15.74 21.40 -7.30
N GLU A 122 14.80 21.95 -8.07
CA GLU A 122 14.33 23.33 -7.92
C GLU A 122 13.42 23.50 -6.70
N LYS A 123 12.67 22.45 -6.33
CA LYS A 123 11.80 22.45 -5.15
C LYS A 123 12.57 22.34 -3.84
N GLY A 124 13.80 21.83 -3.87
CA GLY A 124 14.63 21.57 -2.69
C GLY A 124 14.42 20.17 -2.12
N ASN A 125 14.79 19.96 -0.85
CA ASN A 125 14.59 18.66 -0.24
C ASN A 125 13.10 18.38 0.01
N CYS A 126 12.70 17.11 -0.12
CA CYS A 126 11.41 16.64 0.35
C CYS A 126 11.41 16.61 1.88
N ILE A 127 10.46 17.31 2.50
CA ILE A 127 10.28 17.40 3.95
C ILE A 127 9.41 16.25 4.46
N GLY A 128 8.48 15.79 3.63
CA GLY A 128 7.60 14.68 3.95
C GLY A 128 6.49 14.48 2.92
N VAL A 129 5.56 13.60 3.26
CA VAL A 129 4.38 13.28 2.46
C VAL A 129 3.15 13.39 3.35
N TYR A 130 2.06 13.91 2.81
CA TYR A 130 0.74 13.73 3.40
C TYR A 130 -0.16 12.89 2.49
N CYS A 131 -1.15 12.26 3.09
CA CYS A 131 -2.20 11.49 2.45
C CYS A 131 -3.55 11.97 3.00
N VAL A 132 -4.45 12.38 2.12
CA VAL A 132 -5.82 12.77 2.42
C VAL A 132 -6.75 11.68 1.89
N ALA A 133 -7.58 11.12 2.77
CA ALA A 133 -8.70 10.29 2.40
C ALA A 133 -10.01 11.06 2.62
N LYS A 134 -10.87 11.07 1.60
CA LYS A 134 -12.25 11.52 1.72
C LYS A 134 -13.10 10.33 2.13
N LEU A 135 -13.68 10.35 3.32
CA LEU A 135 -14.53 9.28 3.81
C LEU A 135 -15.93 9.36 3.17
N ALA A 136 -16.64 8.24 3.14
CA ALA A 136 -18.03 8.22 2.66
C ALA A 136 -19.00 9.07 3.51
N THR A 137 -18.65 9.37 4.77
CA THR A 137 -19.40 10.30 5.63
C THR A 137 -19.21 11.77 5.26
N ASN A 138 -18.44 12.06 4.22
CA ASN A 138 -17.98 13.40 3.85
C ASN A 138 -16.96 14.05 4.80
N ASP A 139 -16.43 13.30 5.77
CA ASP A 139 -15.27 13.76 6.55
C ASP A 139 -13.96 13.53 5.79
N TYR A 140 -12.90 14.20 6.25
CA TYR A 140 -11.54 13.98 5.77
C TYR A 140 -10.70 13.32 6.85
N MET A 141 -9.74 12.51 6.41
CA MET A 141 -8.65 12.03 7.26
C MET A 141 -7.32 12.31 6.59
N THR A 142 -6.48 13.08 7.28
CA THR A 142 -5.15 13.44 6.84
C THR A 142 -4.12 12.69 7.67
N THR A 143 -3.29 11.91 7.00
CA THR A 143 -2.11 11.23 7.56
C THR A 143 -0.86 11.88 6.99
N PHE A 144 0.23 11.94 7.73
CA PHE A 144 1.52 12.36 7.19
C PHE A 144 2.64 11.39 7.57
N MET A 145 3.74 11.52 6.83
CA MET A 145 5.03 10.89 7.12
C MET A 145 6.12 11.92 6.92
N THR A 146 7.02 12.04 7.91
CA THR A 146 8.23 12.83 7.79
C THR A 146 9.23 12.16 6.86
N GLN A 147 10.17 12.93 6.30
CA GLN A 147 11.25 12.36 5.49
C GLN A 147 12.06 11.31 6.24
N ALA A 148 12.24 11.47 7.56
CA ALA A 148 12.94 10.50 8.40
C ALA A 148 12.21 9.13 8.43
N GLU A 149 10.89 9.13 8.61
CA GLU A 149 10.09 7.90 8.60
C GLU A 149 10.07 7.23 7.22
N LEU A 150 10.04 8.03 6.15
CA LEU A 150 10.09 7.53 4.78
C LEU A 150 11.44 6.89 4.48
N ASN A 151 12.54 7.51 4.93
CA ASN A 151 13.88 6.93 4.80
C ASN A 151 13.99 5.61 5.59
N ALA A 152 13.42 5.53 6.79
CA ALA A 152 13.38 4.29 7.57
C ALA A 152 12.60 3.17 6.84
N CYS A 153 11.45 3.51 6.23
CA CYS A 153 10.71 2.56 5.38
C CYS A 153 11.57 2.09 4.21
N ALA A 154 12.30 3.00 3.56
CA ALA A 154 13.13 2.68 2.41
C ALA A 154 14.31 1.76 2.79
N GLN A 155 14.92 1.97 3.97
CA GLN A 155 15.98 1.10 4.50
C GLN A 155 15.48 -0.34 4.74
N GLN A 156 14.31 -0.49 5.37
CA GLN A 156 13.69 -1.81 5.58
C GLN A 156 13.37 -2.55 4.27
N ASN A 157 13.17 -1.81 3.17
CA ASN A 157 12.86 -2.36 1.85
C ASN A 157 14.10 -2.47 0.94
N GLY A 158 15.32 -2.41 1.49
CA GLY A 158 16.56 -2.62 0.74
C GLY A 158 17.00 -1.42 -0.09
N PHE A 159 17.01 -0.23 0.51
CA PHE A 159 17.31 1.08 -0.11
C PHE A 159 18.31 1.05 -1.27
N ASN A 160 19.48 0.41 -1.08
CA ASN A 160 20.61 0.46 -2.00
C ASN A 160 20.40 -0.25 -3.35
N ASN A 161 19.42 -1.16 -3.48
CA ASN A 161 19.13 -1.89 -4.73
C ASN A 161 17.62 -1.88 -5.06
N SER A 162 16.93 -0.82 -4.65
CA SER A 162 15.48 -0.77 -4.69
C SER A 162 14.98 0.43 -5.48
N VAL A 163 13.71 0.36 -5.87
CA VAL A 163 12.95 1.45 -6.50
C VAL A 163 13.04 2.78 -5.71
N TRP A 164 13.41 2.72 -4.42
CA TRP A 164 13.60 3.87 -3.53
C TRP A 164 14.82 4.74 -3.82
N SER A 165 15.85 4.23 -4.51
CA SER A 165 17.05 5.02 -4.87
C SER A 165 16.98 5.62 -6.28
N GLY A 166 15.91 5.33 -7.02
CA GLY A 166 15.74 5.72 -8.42
C GLY A 166 14.67 6.79 -8.67
N PRO A 167 14.27 7.00 -9.94
CA PRO A 167 13.32 8.06 -10.33
C PRO A 167 11.91 7.88 -9.74
N PHE A 168 11.58 6.68 -9.26
CA PHE A 168 10.27 6.37 -8.67
C PHE A 168 10.24 6.54 -7.13
N ARG A 169 11.29 7.11 -6.52
CA ARG A 169 11.33 7.36 -5.08
C ARG A 169 10.09 8.10 -4.58
N GLY A 170 9.68 9.16 -5.28
CA GLY A 170 8.51 9.95 -4.88
C GLY A 170 7.21 9.15 -4.85
N GLU A 171 7.03 8.22 -5.78
CA GLU A 171 5.87 7.32 -5.81
C GLU A 171 5.91 6.31 -4.66
N MET A 172 7.10 5.83 -4.30
CA MET A 172 7.28 4.95 -3.15
C MET A 172 7.01 5.65 -1.83
N GLU A 173 7.42 6.91 -1.70
CA GLU A 173 7.14 7.76 -0.54
C GLU A 173 5.62 7.99 -0.38
N LYS A 174 4.92 8.35 -1.47
CA LYS A 174 3.45 8.45 -1.50
C LYS A 174 2.78 7.14 -1.11
N LYS A 175 3.21 6.02 -1.70
CA LYS A 175 2.70 4.68 -1.39
C LYS A 175 2.86 4.32 0.08
N ALA A 176 3.99 4.64 0.71
CA ALA A 176 4.21 4.37 2.13
C ALA A 176 3.22 5.15 3.01
N CYS A 177 2.99 6.43 2.71
CA CYS A 177 2.03 7.26 3.43
C CYS A 177 0.59 6.72 3.28
N ILE A 178 0.20 6.30 2.07
CA ILE A 178 -1.11 5.67 1.82
C ILE A 178 -1.24 4.36 2.63
N LYS A 179 -0.20 3.52 2.64
CA LYS A 179 -0.22 2.26 3.42
C LYS A 179 -0.39 2.50 4.92
N ARG A 180 0.18 3.58 5.45
CA ARG A 180 -0.05 4.01 6.85
C ARG A 180 -1.50 4.45 7.06
N ALA A 181 -2.04 5.25 6.13
CA ALA A 181 -3.41 5.77 6.21
C ALA A 181 -4.48 4.67 6.26
N PHE A 182 -4.31 3.57 5.51
CA PHE A 182 -5.24 2.42 5.51
C PHE A 182 -5.55 1.88 6.92
N LYS A 183 -4.62 1.99 7.85
CA LYS A 183 -4.77 1.49 9.23
C LYS A 183 -5.65 2.38 10.11
N LEU A 184 -5.84 3.64 9.71
CA LEU A 184 -6.52 4.65 10.50
C LEU A 184 -7.99 4.84 10.08
N TRP A 185 -8.35 4.41 8.88
CA TRP A 185 -9.70 4.67 8.35
C TRP A 185 -10.78 3.88 9.09
N PRO A 186 -11.96 4.49 9.30
CA PRO A 186 -13.05 3.83 9.97
C PRO A 186 -13.55 2.61 9.18
N LYS A 187 -13.55 1.46 9.84
CA LYS A 187 -13.97 0.19 9.25
C LYS A 187 -15.48 -0.06 9.31
N TYR A 188 -16.24 0.74 10.08
CA TYR A 188 -17.68 0.49 10.28
C TYR A 188 -18.51 0.61 8.99
N GLN A 189 -18.01 1.32 7.97
CA GLN A 189 -18.66 1.40 6.65
C GLN A 189 -18.45 0.12 5.82
N ASP A 190 -17.41 -0.67 6.11
CA ASP A 190 -17.12 -1.92 5.42
C ASP A 190 -18.04 -3.05 5.93
N LYS A 191 -19.30 -3.01 5.50
CA LYS A 191 -20.31 -4.02 5.84
C LYS A 191 -19.92 -5.43 5.38
N SER A 192 -19.07 -5.53 4.36
CA SER A 192 -18.59 -6.79 3.81
C SER A 192 -17.44 -7.42 4.62
N GLY A 193 -16.76 -6.62 5.44
CA GLY A 193 -15.50 -6.99 6.11
C GLY A 193 -14.30 -7.15 5.18
N ARG A 194 -14.45 -7.01 3.86
CA ARG A 194 -13.38 -7.27 2.88
C ARG A 194 -12.19 -6.34 3.07
N PHE A 195 -12.43 -5.03 3.21
CA PHE A 195 -11.34 -4.07 3.41
C PHE A 195 -10.68 -4.29 4.78
N SER A 196 -11.48 -4.49 5.82
CA SER A 196 -11.02 -4.72 7.19
C SER A 196 -10.13 -5.95 7.29
N ASN A 197 -10.56 -7.07 6.69
CA ASN A 197 -9.80 -8.31 6.62
C ASN A 197 -8.51 -8.15 5.81
N ALA A 198 -8.54 -7.41 4.70
CA ALA A 198 -7.35 -7.12 3.91
C ALA A 198 -6.29 -6.32 4.70
N VAL A 199 -6.73 -5.31 5.48
CA VAL A 199 -5.83 -4.54 6.36
C VAL A 199 -5.23 -5.42 7.46
N GLU A 200 -6.01 -6.35 8.02
CA GLU A 200 -5.53 -7.30 9.03
C GLU A 200 -4.51 -8.29 8.47
N LEU A 201 -4.77 -8.85 7.28
CA LEU A 201 -3.81 -9.72 6.60
C LEU A 201 -2.49 -8.99 6.37
N MET A 202 -2.53 -7.72 5.93
CA MET A 202 -1.32 -6.91 5.77
C MET A 202 -0.57 -6.65 7.09
N ASN A 203 -1.27 -6.55 8.23
CA ASN A 203 -0.64 -6.27 9.52
C ASN A 203 0.06 -7.49 10.11
N ARG A 204 -0.51 -8.69 9.95
CA ARG A 204 0.13 -9.96 10.38
C ARG A 204 1.52 -10.15 9.76
N ASP A 205 1.77 -9.49 8.63
CA ASP A 205 3.05 -9.53 7.93
C ASP A 205 4.16 -8.79 8.67
N ILE A 206 3.83 -7.74 9.44
CA ILE A 206 4.82 -6.92 10.16
C ILE A 206 5.33 -7.70 11.37
N ASP A 207 4.46 -8.45 12.04
CA ASP A 207 4.80 -9.19 13.26
C ASP A 207 5.66 -10.43 12.97
N THR A 208 5.57 -11.00 11.76
CA THR A 208 6.42 -12.15 11.34
C THR A 208 7.83 -11.75 10.86
N ILE A 209 8.12 -10.45 10.73
CA ILE A 209 9.43 -9.94 10.29
C ILE A 209 10.37 -9.68 11.48
N ASN A 210 9.86 -9.67 12.72
CA ASN A 210 10.66 -9.50 13.94
C ASN A 210 10.46 -10.66 14.94
N PRO A 211 11.32 -11.68 14.90
CA PRO A 211 11.93 -12.26 16.09
C PRO A 211 13.23 -11.53 16.46
#